data_AF-A0A959ISN0-F1
#
_entry.id   AF-A0A959ISN0-F1
#
_cell.length_a   1.000
_cell.length_b   1.000
_cell.length_c   1.000
_cell.angle_alpha   90.00
_cell.angle_beta   90.00
_cell.angle_gamma   90.00
#
_symmetry.space_group_name_H-M   'P 1'
#
loop_
_entity.id
_entity.type
_entity.pdbx_description
1 polymer ?
#
loop_
_entity_poly.entity_id
_entity_poly.type
_entity_poly.pdbx_seq_one_letter_code
_entity_poly.pdbx_strand_id
1 'polypeptide(L)'
;MKRLIFFGAILLLLQSACTGVRPAQLNKLDTLQDKLGLLFPDAEISAIQGPQGFSESYQIVLNQPLDHAQPEKGTFKHYMYLSHLDYSKPLVIDTRGYAASLNHTEIARLLESNQLIIEYRFNGKSRPTDVPWQYLNSEQANEDYHAIVQKIKQLYPGPKVFTGI
;
A
#
# COMPACT_ATOMS: atom_id res chain seq x y z
N MET A 1 -24.50 -56.78 -12.78
CA MET A 1 -23.58 -56.66 -11.63
C MET A 1 -22.38 -55.82 -12.04
N LYS A 2 -21.95 -54.87 -11.17
CA LYS A 2 -20.86 -53.86 -11.29
C LYS A 2 -21.31 -52.54 -11.97
N ARG A 3 -21.95 -51.57 -11.27
CA ARG A 3 -21.41 -50.55 -10.32
C ARG A 3 -20.16 -49.84 -10.88
N LEU A 4 -20.28 -48.65 -11.48
CA LEU A 4 -20.34 -47.30 -10.87
C LEU A 4 -19.08 -46.98 -10.02
N ILE A 5 -18.28 -46.01 -10.46
CA ILE A 5 -17.61 -44.93 -9.70
C ILE A 5 -16.58 -44.25 -10.64
N PHE A 6 -16.98 -43.15 -11.27
CA PHE A 6 -16.07 -42.09 -11.72
C PHE A 6 -16.07 -41.07 -10.59
N PHE A 7 -15.10 -41.13 -9.67
CA PHE A 7 -14.96 -40.16 -8.59
C PHE A 7 -13.65 -39.39 -8.77
N GLY A 8 -13.81 -38.08 -9.00
CA GLY A 8 -13.06 -37.05 -8.29
C GLY A 8 -11.55 -37.01 -8.51
N ALA A 9 -11.12 -36.44 -9.64
CA ALA A 9 -9.79 -35.84 -9.76
C ALA A 9 -9.89 -34.48 -10.47
N ILE A 10 -10.83 -33.64 -10.04
CA ILE A 10 -10.87 -32.21 -10.41
C ILE A 10 -11.15 -31.44 -9.11
N LEU A 11 -10.10 -31.26 -8.32
CA LEU A 11 -10.07 -30.26 -7.25
C LEU A 11 -8.63 -29.74 -7.11
N LEU A 12 -8.16 -29.07 -8.17
CA LEU A 12 -6.87 -28.38 -8.16
C LEU A 12 -6.94 -27.12 -9.02
N LEU A 13 -8.01 -26.35 -8.86
CA LEU A 13 -8.16 -25.02 -9.44
C LEU A 13 -8.94 -24.17 -8.43
N LEU A 14 -8.21 -23.58 -7.47
CA LEU A 14 -8.52 -22.35 -6.71
C LEU A 14 -7.46 -22.16 -5.61
N GLN A 15 -6.18 -22.08 -6.01
CA GLN A 15 -5.13 -21.46 -5.19
C GLN A 15 -4.53 -20.28 -5.95
N SER A 16 -5.40 -19.41 -6.45
CA SER A 16 -4.97 -18.11 -6.98
C SER A 16 -5.63 -17.04 -6.14
N ALA A 17 -4.86 -16.49 -5.19
CA ALA A 17 -4.97 -15.13 -4.61
C ALA A 17 -4.56 -15.09 -3.14
N CYS A 18 -3.34 -15.53 -2.81
CA CYS A 18 -2.58 -15.01 -1.66
C CYS A 18 -1.11 -15.42 -1.78
N THR A 19 -0.50 -15.17 -2.95
CA THR A 19 0.96 -15.17 -3.06
C THR A 19 1.46 -13.84 -2.48
N GLY A 20 1.40 -13.71 -1.15
CA GLY A 20 2.12 -12.65 -0.45
C GLY A 20 3.61 -12.76 -0.79
N VAL A 21 4.25 -11.64 -1.12
CA VAL A 21 5.69 -11.59 -1.32
C VAL A 21 6.36 -12.11 -0.03
N ARG A 22 7.28 -13.06 -0.16
CA ARG A 22 7.99 -13.59 1.02
C ARG A 22 9.08 -12.61 1.42
N PRO A 23 9.34 -12.36 2.72
CA PRO A 23 10.46 -11.51 3.15
C PRO A 23 11.82 -11.92 2.56
N ALA A 24 12.03 -13.22 2.36
CA ALA A 24 13.23 -13.76 1.73
C ALA A 24 13.41 -13.35 0.24
N GLN A 25 12.34 -12.97 -0.46
CA GLN A 25 12.42 -12.44 -1.83
C GLN A 25 12.80 -10.97 -1.81
N LEU A 26 12.25 -10.18 -0.89
CA LEU A 26 12.60 -8.76 -0.73
C LEU A 26 14.07 -8.54 -0.38
N ASN A 27 14.63 -9.42 0.47
CA ASN A 27 16.03 -9.33 0.89
C ASN A 27 17.04 -9.61 -0.24
N LYS A 28 16.59 -10.14 -1.38
CA LYS A 28 17.44 -10.37 -2.57
C LYS A 28 17.50 -9.17 -3.51
N LEU A 29 16.69 -8.15 -3.26
CA LEU A 29 16.65 -6.93 -4.06
C LEU A 29 17.56 -5.88 -3.43
N ASP A 30 18.38 -5.26 -4.27
CA ASP A 30 19.41 -4.32 -3.83
C ASP A 30 18.81 -2.94 -3.48
N THR A 31 17.84 -2.46 -4.26
CA THR A 31 17.29 -1.11 -4.10
C THR A 31 15.92 -1.12 -3.41
N LEU A 32 15.60 -0.03 -2.70
CA LEU A 32 14.25 0.16 -2.16
C LEU A 32 13.21 0.27 -3.27
N GLN A 33 13.53 0.92 -4.39
CA GLN A 33 12.62 1.04 -5.53
C GLN A 33 12.21 -0.33 -6.08
N ASP A 34 13.15 -1.27 -6.23
CA ASP A 34 12.84 -2.63 -6.67
C ASP A 34 11.95 -3.37 -5.67
N LYS A 35 12.22 -3.21 -4.37
CA LYS A 35 11.38 -3.78 -3.31
C LYS A 35 9.96 -3.22 -3.35
N LEU A 36 9.81 -1.93 -3.58
CA LEU A 36 8.50 -1.29 -3.76
C LEU A 36 7.80 -1.80 -5.01
N GLY A 37 8.52 -1.95 -6.14
CA GLY A 37 8.00 -2.55 -7.36
C GLY A 37 7.53 -4.00 -7.16
N LEU A 38 8.25 -4.78 -6.36
CA LEU A 38 7.82 -6.14 -6.01
C LEU A 38 6.54 -6.15 -5.14
N LEU A 39 6.41 -5.22 -4.19
CA LEU A 39 5.24 -5.11 -3.31
C LEU A 39 4.01 -4.55 -4.03
N PHE A 40 4.23 -3.63 -4.94
CA PHE A 40 3.20 -2.87 -5.67
C PHE A 40 3.48 -2.95 -7.19
N PRO A 41 3.27 -4.12 -7.81
CA PRO A 41 3.67 -4.38 -9.20
C PRO A 41 2.99 -3.46 -10.23
N ASP A 42 1.76 -3.01 -9.96
CA ASP A 42 0.99 -2.16 -10.86
C ASP A 42 1.08 -0.67 -10.49
N ALA A 43 1.98 -0.29 -9.57
CA ALA A 43 2.11 1.07 -9.11
C ALA A 43 3.10 1.88 -9.94
N GLU A 44 2.80 3.18 -10.10
CA GLU A 44 3.75 4.14 -10.63
C GLU A 44 4.62 4.63 -9.48
N ILE A 45 5.92 4.33 -9.52
CA ILE A 45 6.89 4.65 -8.46
C ILE A 45 7.90 5.64 -9.01
N SER A 46 8.03 6.80 -8.36
CA SER A 46 8.97 7.85 -8.76
C SER A 46 9.80 8.31 -7.57
N ALA A 47 11.12 8.31 -7.73
CA ALA A 47 12.01 8.95 -6.76
C ALA A 47 11.77 10.47 -6.76
N ILE A 48 11.75 11.07 -5.58
CA ILE A 48 11.47 12.49 -5.38
C ILE A 48 12.40 13.07 -4.31
N GLN A 49 12.55 14.40 -4.31
CA GLN A 49 13.24 15.08 -3.23
C GLN A 49 12.41 14.96 -1.94
N GLY A 50 12.96 14.24 -0.97
CA GLY A 50 12.36 14.07 0.35
C GLY A 50 12.71 15.20 1.32
N PRO A 51 12.06 15.22 2.50
CA PRO A 51 12.45 16.08 3.61
C PRO A 51 13.88 15.75 4.08
N GLN A 52 14.52 16.72 4.73
CA GLN A 52 15.84 16.50 5.33
C GLN A 52 15.79 15.36 6.37
N GLY A 53 16.85 14.54 6.37
CA GLY A 53 17.06 13.45 7.32
C GLY A 53 16.73 12.07 6.78
N PHE A 54 16.07 11.96 5.62
CA PHE A 54 15.81 10.70 4.95
C PHE A 54 16.85 10.40 3.87
N SER A 55 17.17 9.14 3.66
CA SER A 55 18.13 8.69 2.64
C SER A 55 17.54 8.72 1.24
N GLU A 56 16.27 8.33 1.13
CA GLU A 56 15.54 8.28 -0.14
C GLU A 56 14.04 8.53 0.09
N SER A 57 13.34 9.00 -0.93
CA SER A 57 11.90 9.24 -0.88
C SER A 57 11.24 8.97 -2.22
N TYR A 58 10.00 8.46 -2.15
CA TYR A 58 9.25 8.00 -3.30
C TYR A 58 7.81 8.53 -3.26
N GLN A 59 7.33 9.02 -4.40
CA GLN A 59 5.90 9.07 -4.69
C GLN A 59 5.48 7.72 -5.26
N ILE A 60 4.39 7.17 -4.74
CA ILE A 60 3.84 5.89 -5.17
C ILE A 60 2.36 6.12 -5.49
N VAL A 61 1.97 5.86 -6.75
CA VAL A 61 0.59 6.00 -7.21
C VAL A 61 0.02 4.61 -7.46
N LEU A 62 -0.97 4.24 -6.66
CA LEU A 62 -1.66 2.95 -6.73
C LEU A 62 -2.92 3.05 -7.56
N ASN A 63 -3.35 1.93 -8.14
CA ASN A 63 -4.71 1.76 -8.65
C ASN A 63 -5.53 1.06 -7.55
N GLN A 64 -6.33 1.81 -6.81
CA GLN A 64 -7.18 1.26 -5.75
C GLN A 64 -8.62 1.06 -6.23
N PRO A 65 -9.33 0.02 -5.77
CA PRO A 65 -10.74 -0.15 -6.07
C PRO A 65 -11.57 1.06 -5.62
N LEU A 66 -12.47 1.52 -6.48
CA LEU A 66 -13.57 2.38 -6.04
C LEU A 66 -14.45 1.61 -5.04
N ASP A 67 -14.78 0.40 -5.48
CA ASP A 67 -15.55 -0.70 -4.92
C ASP A 67 -14.77 -1.83 -4.18
N HIS A 68 -14.33 -1.82 -2.91
CA HIS A 68 -13.56 -2.98 -2.39
C HIS A 68 -14.39 -4.27 -2.33
N ALA A 69 -15.71 -4.18 -2.15
CA ALA A 69 -16.60 -5.34 -2.23
C ALA A 69 -16.93 -5.74 -3.67
N GLN A 70 -16.77 -4.82 -4.63
CA GLN A 70 -17.06 -5.00 -6.06
C GLN A 70 -15.96 -4.34 -6.93
N PRO A 71 -14.76 -4.96 -7.02
CA PRO A 71 -13.60 -4.36 -7.69
C PRO A 71 -13.79 -4.07 -9.19
N GLU A 72 -14.75 -4.75 -9.82
CA GLU A 72 -15.13 -4.55 -11.23
C GLU A 72 -15.74 -3.17 -11.51
N LYS A 73 -16.17 -2.44 -10.46
CA LYS A 73 -16.68 -1.07 -10.58
C LYS A 73 -15.61 -0.03 -10.93
N GLY A 74 -14.36 -0.47 -11.04
CA GLY A 74 -13.24 0.35 -11.49
C GLY A 74 -12.34 0.80 -10.36
N THR A 75 -11.34 1.59 -10.72
CA THR A 75 -10.29 2.05 -9.81
C THR A 75 -10.10 3.55 -9.87
N PHE A 76 -9.41 4.09 -8.87
CA PHE A 76 -8.89 5.45 -8.87
C PHE A 76 -7.40 5.45 -8.57
N LYS A 77 -6.72 6.54 -8.97
CA LYS A 77 -5.32 6.77 -8.62
C LYS A 77 -5.23 7.22 -7.18
N HIS A 78 -4.48 6.49 -6.35
CA HIS A 78 -4.30 6.77 -4.93
C HIS A 78 -2.84 7.07 -4.63
N TYR A 79 -2.57 8.26 -4.11
CA TYR A 79 -1.23 8.77 -3.89
C TYR A 79 -0.77 8.50 -2.45
N MET A 80 0.44 7.97 -2.33
CA MET A 80 1.16 7.91 -1.07
C MET A 80 2.63 8.28 -1.27
N TYR A 81 3.28 8.64 -0.16
CA TYR A 81 4.65 9.11 -0.15
C TYR A 81 5.42 8.39 0.95
N LEU A 82 6.50 7.72 0.56
CA LEU A 82 7.40 7.04 1.49
C LEU A 82 8.69 7.83 1.62
N SER A 83 9.12 8.10 2.85
CA SER A 83 10.48 8.56 3.14
C SER A 83 11.19 7.53 4.01
N HIS A 84 12.29 7.00 3.48
CA HIS A 84 13.07 5.95 4.11
C HIS A 84 14.19 6.55 4.94
N LEU A 85 14.31 6.07 6.17
CA LEU A 85 15.40 6.39 7.07
C LEU A 85 16.34 5.18 7.17
N ASP A 86 15.81 4.06 7.66
CA ASP A 86 16.54 2.80 7.82
C ASP A 86 15.55 1.64 8.10
N TYR A 87 15.84 0.42 7.64
CA TYR A 87 14.94 -0.75 7.82
C TYR A 87 14.76 -1.21 9.27
N SER A 88 15.70 -0.90 10.16
CA SER A 88 15.64 -1.23 11.59
C SER A 88 14.78 -0.25 12.40
N LYS A 89 14.49 0.93 11.85
CA LYS A 89 13.69 1.96 12.51
C LYS A 89 12.19 1.69 12.40
N PRO A 90 11.35 2.23 13.29
CA PRO A 90 9.89 2.13 13.18
C PRO A 90 9.36 2.73 11.87
N LEU A 91 8.09 2.49 11.58
CA LEU A 91 7.36 3.16 10.51
C LEU A 91 6.19 3.95 11.08
N VAL A 92 6.20 5.28 10.89
CA VAL A 92 5.03 6.12 11.12
C VAL A 92 4.19 6.14 9.85
N ILE A 93 2.90 5.88 9.98
CA ILE A 93 1.92 5.93 8.89
C ILE A 93 0.96 7.08 9.20
N ASP A 94 0.98 8.12 8.37
CA ASP A 94 0.26 9.37 8.53
C ASP A 94 -0.84 9.50 7.47
N THR A 95 -2.11 9.36 7.87
CA THR A 95 -3.29 9.50 6.99
C THR A 95 -3.73 10.95 6.86
N ARG A 96 -3.85 11.47 5.64
CA ARG A 96 -4.12 12.91 5.41
C ARG A 96 -5.36 13.20 4.59
N GLY A 97 -6.29 13.95 5.19
CA GLY A 97 -7.56 14.33 4.58
C GLY A 97 -7.52 15.45 3.54
N TYR A 98 -6.53 16.34 3.57
CA TYR A 98 -6.55 17.56 2.75
C TYR A 98 -5.20 17.79 2.08
N ALA A 99 -5.06 17.26 0.87
CA ALA A 99 -3.86 17.36 0.04
C ALA A 99 -2.57 16.93 0.76
N ALA A 100 -2.11 15.71 0.52
CA ALA A 100 -0.89 15.22 1.13
C ALA A 100 0.32 16.06 0.68
N SER A 101 1.08 16.55 1.66
CA SER A 101 2.36 17.24 1.44
C SER A 101 3.50 16.43 2.03
N LEU A 102 4.60 16.30 1.30
CA LEU A 102 5.74 15.52 1.77
C LEU A 102 6.62 16.34 2.73
N ASN A 103 6.14 16.48 3.97
CA ASN A 103 6.87 17.09 5.07
C ASN A 103 7.43 16.00 6.01
N HIS A 104 8.51 16.29 6.73
CA HIS A 104 8.96 15.43 7.84
C HIS A 104 7.96 15.59 8.99
N THR A 105 7.11 14.60 9.22
CA THR A 105 6.07 14.66 10.26
C THR A 105 6.68 14.79 11.65
N GLU A 106 5.98 15.48 12.56
CA GLU A 106 6.46 15.66 13.93
C GLU A 106 6.68 14.34 14.65
N ILE A 107 5.74 13.39 14.48
CA ILE A 107 5.81 12.06 15.09
C ILE A 107 6.99 11.26 14.51
N ALA A 108 7.22 11.29 13.19
CA ALA A 108 8.37 10.59 12.61
C ALA A 108 9.71 11.17 13.09
N ARG A 109 9.77 12.50 13.29
CA ARG A 109 10.96 13.17 13.83
C ARG A 109 11.22 12.77 15.28
N LEU A 110 10.18 12.78 16.11
CA LEU A 110 10.28 12.43 17.53
C LEU A 110 10.70 10.98 17.73
N LEU A 111 10.22 10.07 16.88
CA LEU A 111 10.49 8.64 16.97
C LEU A 111 11.70 8.18 16.15
N GLU A 112 12.37 9.10 15.43
CA GLU A 112 13.42 8.80 14.46
C GLU A 112 13.03 7.63 13.54
N SER A 113 11.88 7.75 12.87
CA SER A 113 11.27 6.65 12.13
C SER A 113 11.31 6.87 10.62
N ASN A 114 11.09 5.79 9.86
CA ASN A 114 10.58 5.91 8.50
C ASN A 114 9.20 6.58 8.54
N GLN A 115 8.76 7.18 7.43
CA GLN A 115 7.40 7.70 7.32
C GLN A 115 6.72 7.30 6.02
N LEU A 116 5.44 6.95 6.11
CA LEU A 116 4.53 6.75 4.99
C LEU A 116 3.35 7.70 5.16
N ILE A 117 3.21 8.65 4.24
CA ILE A 117 2.06 9.57 4.20
C ILE A 117 1.09 9.02 3.16
N ILE A 118 -0.16 8.78 3.55
CA ILE A 118 -1.20 8.27 2.66
C ILE A 118 -2.29 9.33 2.54
N GLU A 119 -2.56 9.80 1.33
CA GLU A 119 -3.63 10.74 1.08
C GLU A 119 -5.00 10.04 1.25
N TYR A 120 -6.01 10.73 1.75
CA TYR A 120 -7.35 10.16 1.89
C TYR A 120 -8.01 10.02 0.52
N ARG A 121 -8.80 8.96 0.29
CA ARG A 121 -9.48 8.76 -0.99
C ARG A 121 -10.32 9.98 -1.38
N PHE A 122 -10.25 10.34 -2.64
CA PHE A 122 -10.91 11.49 -3.26
C PHE A 122 -10.47 12.88 -2.78
N ASN A 123 -9.34 12.98 -2.08
CA ASN A 123 -8.71 14.25 -1.73
C ASN A 123 -7.43 14.51 -2.52
N GLY A 124 -7.07 15.80 -2.66
CA GLY A 124 -5.87 16.25 -3.36
C GLY A 124 -5.70 15.63 -4.74
N LYS A 125 -4.63 14.85 -4.92
CA LYS A 125 -4.34 14.14 -6.18
C LYS A 125 -5.02 12.77 -6.27
N SER A 126 -5.46 12.23 -5.14
CA SER A 126 -6.07 10.91 -5.02
C SER A 126 -7.53 10.85 -5.42
N ARG A 127 -7.89 11.46 -6.55
CA ARG A 127 -9.28 11.56 -7.02
C ARG A 127 -9.39 11.49 -8.54
N PRO A 128 -10.42 10.82 -9.08
CA PRO A 128 -10.75 10.96 -10.50
C PRO A 128 -11.31 12.36 -10.79
N THR A 129 -11.38 12.73 -12.07
CA THR A 129 -11.98 14.00 -12.51
C THR A 129 -13.42 14.14 -12.03
N ASP A 130 -14.23 13.11 -12.27
CA ASP A 130 -15.61 13.01 -11.79
C ASP A 130 -15.65 12.13 -10.55
N VAL A 131 -15.82 12.73 -9.37
CA VAL A 131 -15.71 12.03 -8.09
C VAL A 131 -16.98 11.20 -7.80
N PRO A 132 -16.86 9.87 -7.65
CA PRO A 132 -18.00 9.02 -7.29
C PRO A 132 -18.22 9.05 -5.77
N TRP A 133 -18.91 10.09 -5.30
CA TRP A 133 -19.09 10.40 -3.88
C TRP A 133 -19.68 9.25 -3.04
N GLN A 134 -20.43 8.32 -3.65
CA GLN A 134 -20.94 7.14 -2.95
C GLN A 134 -19.84 6.25 -2.35
N TYR A 135 -18.62 6.30 -2.90
CA TYR A 135 -17.47 5.57 -2.38
C TYR A 135 -16.60 6.39 -1.43
N LEU A 136 -16.99 7.64 -1.13
CA LEU A 136 -16.35 8.45 -0.11
C LEU A 136 -16.90 8.08 1.27
N ASN A 137 -16.43 6.96 1.81
CA ASN A 137 -16.85 6.48 3.12
C ASN A 137 -15.68 5.79 3.85
N SER A 138 -15.83 5.62 5.16
CA SER A 138 -14.75 5.12 6.03
C SER A 138 -14.43 3.65 5.81
N GLU A 139 -15.42 2.82 5.46
CA GLU A 139 -15.18 1.42 5.06
C GLU A 139 -14.25 1.38 3.84
N GLN A 140 -14.55 2.23 2.85
CA GLN A 140 -13.74 2.63 1.71
C GLN A 140 -12.26 2.82 2.03
N ALA A 141 -12.03 3.86 2.82
CA ALA A 141 -10.70 4.31 3.17
C ALA A 141 -9.94 3.27 4.00
N ASN A 142 -10.63 2.58 4.93
CA ASN A 142 -10.00 1.57 5.77
C ASN A 142 -9.49 0.38 4.98
N GLU A 143 -10.23 -0.08 3.96
CA GLU A 143 -9.77 -1.14 3.08
C GLU A 143 -8.59 -0.68 2.19
N ASP A 144 -8.59 0.58 1.73
CA ASP A 144 -7.41 1.15 1.04
C ASP A 144 -6.16 1.06 1.93
N TYR A 145 -6.29 1.52 3.19
CA TYR A 145 -5.20 1.49 4.17
C TYR A 145 -4.78 0.06 4.50
N HIS A 146 -5.74 -0.86 4.69
CA HIS A 146 -5.45 -2.24 4.98
C HIS A 146 -4.60 -2.86 3.87
N ALA A 147 -5.01 -2.71 2.61
CA ALA A 147 -4.28 -3.23 1.45
C ALA A 147 -2.84 -2.71 1.38
N ILE A 148 -2.64 -1.41 1.63
CA ILE A 148 -1.31 -0.77 1.66
C ILE A 148 -0.47 -1.34 2.81
N VAL A 149 -1.03 -1.38 4.02
CA VAL A 149 -0.32 -1.77 5.24
C VAL A 149 0.09 -3.24 5.20
N GLN A 150 -0.75 -4.13 4.67
CA GLN A 150 -0.41 -5.56 4.54
C GLN A 150 0.83 -5.79 3.67
N LYS A 151 1.05 -4.93 2.68
CA LYS A 151 2.23 -4.97 1.80
C LYS A 151 3.43 -4.28 2.46
N ILE A 152 3.27 -3.05 2.93
CA ILE A 152 4.40 -2.24 3.43
C ILE A 152 5.02 -2.83 4.71
N LYS A 153 4.24 -3.53 5.54
CA LYS A 153 4.77 -4.17 6.77
C LYS A 153 5.82 -5.24 6.49
N GLN A 154 5.86 -5.77 5.26
CA GLN A 154 6.86 -6.76 4.83
C GLN A 154 8.21 -6.09 4.57
N LEU A 155 8.20 -4.81 4.21
CA LEU A 155 9.40 -3.99 3.99
C LEU A 155 9.98 -3.50 5.33
N TYR A 156 9.12 -3.11 6.27
CA TYR A 156 9.49 -2.59 7.58
C TYR A 156 9.01 -3.53 8.69
N PRO A 157 9.84 -4.47 9.17
CA PRO A 157 9.40 -5.46 10.17
C PRO A 157 9.19 -4.85 11.56
N GLY A 158 9.79 -3.69 11.87
CA GLY A 158 9.68 -3.01 13.15
C GLY A 158 8.27 -2.49 13.50
N PRO A 159 8.12 -1.82 14.66
CA PRO A 159 6.84 -1.25 15.10
C PRO A 159 6.24 -0.28 14.09
N LYS A 160 4.91 -0.25 14.00
CA LYS A 160 4.17 0.74 13.21
C LYS A 160 3.35 1.63 14.13
N VAL A 161 3.37 2.93 13.85
CA VAL A 161 2.56 3.93 14.57
C VAL A 161 1.65 4.60 13.56
N PHE A 162 0.34 4.52 13.78
CA PHE A 162 -0.65 5.20 12.96
C PHE A 162 -1.00 6.55 13.58
N THR A 163 -1.07 7.58 12.74
CA THR A 163 -1.48 8.93 13.08
C THR A 163 -2.24 9.52 11.89
N GLY A 164 -2.93 10.64 12.11
CA GLY A 164 -3.67 11.33 11.06
C GLY A 164 -5.17 11.34 11.33
N ILE A 165 -5.95 11.53 10.27
CA ILE A 165 -7.42 11.53 10.31
C ILE A 165 -8.02 10.19 9.90
#